data_AF-A0A9E2Z2Z1-F1
#
_entry.id   AF-A0A9E2Z2Z1-F1
#
_cell.length_a   1.000
_cell.length_b   1.000
_cell.length_c   1.000
_cell.angle_alpha   90.00
_cell.angle_beta   90.00
_cell.angle_gamma   90.00
#
_symmetry.space_group_name_H-M   'P 1'
#
loop_
_entity.id
_entity.type
_entity.pdbx_description
1 polymer ?
#
loop_
_entity_poly.entity_id
_entity_poly.type
_entity_poly.pdbx_seq_one_letter_code
_entity_poly.pdbx_strand_id
1 'polypeptide(L)' 'MVQLSDNIEALARMIAAARGVSVEDAVAWAIEEGAHRSGLARPRRRMTGAQMLAVGDEIAALPLLDPRSPREIMQEINDA' A
#
# COMPACT_ATOMS: atom_id res chain seq x y z
N MET A 1 -9.70 16.27 -2.02
CA MET A 1 -11.14 15.97 -1.89
C MET A 1 -11.70 15.86 -3.30
N VAL A 2 -12.03 14.65 -3.76
CA VAL A 2 -12.58 14.45 -5.11
C VAL A 2 -14.06 14.83 -5.04
N GLN A 3 -14.52 15.73 -5.91
CA GLN A 3 -15.95 16.01 -6.04
C GLN A 3 -16.59 14.88 -6.86
N LEU A 4 -17.47 14.12 -6.23
CA LEU A 4 -18.31 13.12 -6.89
C LEU A 4 -19.54 13.82 -7.48
N SER A 5 -20.06 13.31 -8.59
CA SER A 5 -21.36 13.78 -9.07
C SER A 5 -22.47 13.27 -8.15
N ASP A 6 -23.60 13.99 -8.08
CA ASP A 6 -24.75 13.67 -7.23
C ASP A 6 -25.23 12.21 -7.40
N ASN A 7 -25.16 11.69 -8.64
CA ASN A 7 -25.51 10.30 -8.95
C ASN A 7 -24.54 9.29 -8.31
N ILE A 8 -23.23 9.57 -8.34
CA ILE A 8 -22.23 8.69 -7.73
C ILE A 8 -22.36 8.73 -6.20
N GLU A 9 -22.64 9.90 -5.63
CA GLU A 9 -22.87 10.03 -4.19
C GLU A 9 -24.11 9.24 -3.73
N ALA A 10 -25.21 9.30 -4.49
CA ALA A 10 -26.40 8.51 -4.20
C ALA A 10 -26.12 7.00 -4.20
N LEU A 11 -25.36 6.51 -5.19
CA LEU A 11 -24.94 5.11 -5.26
C LEU A 11 -24.02 4.71 -4.09
N ALA A 12 -23.06 5.57 -3.74
CA ALA A 12 -22.16 5.33 -2.61
C ALA A 12 -22.92 5.22 -1.28
N ARG A 13 -23.91 6.10 -1.06
CA ARG A 13 -24.80 6.05 0.11
C ARG A 13 -25.62 4.76 0.17
N MET A 14 -26.17 4.31 -0.97
CA MET A 14 -26.92 3.05 -1.04
C MET A 14 -26.05 1.84 -0.69
N ILE A 15 -24.83 1.77 -1.22
CA ILE A 15 -23.89 0.67 -0.96
C ILE A 15 -23.45 0.68 0.51
N ALA A 16 -23.15 1.86 1.05
CA ALA A 16 -22.80 2.04 2.46
C ALA A 16 -23.93 1.57 3.39
N ALA A 17 -25.17 1.98 3.12
CA ALA A 17 -26.34 1.58 3.88
C ALA A 17 -26.59 0.06 3.81
N ALA A 18 -26.47 -0.54 2.62
CA ALA A 18 -26.65 -1.98 2.44
C ALA A 18 -25.60 -2.82 3.17
N ARG A 19 -24.41 -2.27 3.42
CA ARG A 19 -23.27 -2.96 4.05
C ARG A 19 -23.03 -2.57 5.51
N GLY A 20 -23.72 -1.55 6.02
CA GLY A 20 -23.53 -1.05 7.37
C GLY A 20 -22.15 -0.41 7.61
N VAL A 21 -21.57 0.21 6.57
CA VAL A 21 -20.24 0.86 6.63
C VAL A 21 -20.36 2.35 6.29
N SER A 22 -19.27 3.11 6.46
CA SER A 22 -19.25 4.52 6.04
C SER A 22 -19.26 4.64 4.51
N VAL A 23 -19.69 5.81 4.00
CA VAL A 23 -19.64 6.11 2.55
C VAL A 23 -18.20 6.07 2.04
N GLU A 24 -17.25 6.54 2.83
CA GLU A 24 -15.83 6.53 2.50
C GLU A 24 -15.30 5.10 2.37
N ASP A 25 -15.60 4.21 3.32
CA ASP A 25 -15.19 2.80 3.27
C ASP A 25 -15.82 2.07 2.07
N ALA A 26 -17.09 2.36 1.77
CA ALA A 26 -17.78 1.78 0.63
C ALA A 26 -17.13 2.19 -0.71
N VAL A 27 -16.73 3.46 -0.84
CA VAL A 27 -16.03 3.98 -2.02
C VAL A 27 -14.62 3.41 -2.11
N ALA A 28 -13.87 3.39 -1.01
CA ALA A 28 -12.53 2.83 -0.96
C ALA A 28 -12.53 1.36 -1.41
N TRP A 29 -13.43 0.55 -0.85
CA TRP A 29 -13.58 -0.85 -1.23
C TRP A 29 -13.94 -1.03 -2.70
N ALA A 30 -14.86 -0.23 -3.25
CA ALA A 30 -15.26 -0.31 -4.64
C ALA A 30 -14.11 0.03 -5.61
N ILE A 31 -13.27 1.00 -5.24
CA ILE A 31 -12.08 1.39 -6.00
C ILE A 31 -11.02 0.29 -5.92
N GLU A 32 -10.75 -0.26 -4.73
CA GLU A 32 -9.78 -1.35 -4.55
C GLU A 32 -10.18 -2.59 -5.37
N GLU A 33 -11.44 -3.00 -5.29
CA GLU A 33 -11.96 -4.12 -6.05
C GLU A 33 -11.89 -3.86 -7.56
N GLY A 34 -12.25 -2.65 -8.01
CA GLY A 34 -12.13 -2.24 -9.40
C GLY A 34 -10.68 -2.27 -9.90
N ALA A 35 -9.74 -1.80 -9.08
CA ALA A 35 -8.32 -1.81 -9.41
C ALA A 35 -7.76 -3.24 -9.46
N HIS A 36 -8.19 -4.14 -8.57
CA HIS A 36 -7.82 -5.55 -8.59
C HIS A 36 -8.36 -6.27 -9.83
N ARG A 37 -9.65 -6.09 -10.15
CA ARG A 37 -10.27 -6.69 -11.35
C ARG A 37 -9.64 -6.19 -12.65
N SER A 38 -9.15 -4.96 -12.66
CA SER A 38 -8.49 -4.35 -13.82
C SER A 38 -7.00 -4.68 -13.89
N GLY A 39 -6.45 -5.43 -12.93
CA GLY A 39 -5.01 -5.72 -12.83
C GLY A 39 -4.13 -4.50 -12.53
N LEU A 40 -4.74 -3.35 -12.23
CA LEU A 40 -4.05 -2.10 -11.86
C LEU A 40 -3.51 -2.18 -10.43
N ALA A 41 -4.24 -2.84 -9.53
CA ALA A 41 -3.75 -3.18 -8.21
C ALA A 41 -3.01 -4.51 -8.26
N ARG A 42 -1.67 -4.46 -8.16
CA ARG A 42 -0.90 -5.66 -7.84
C ARG A 42 -1.32 -6.14 -6.46
N PRO A 43 -1.66 -7.43 -6.28
CA PRO A 43 -1.85 -7.96 -4.94
C PRO A 43 -0.58 -7.66 -4.14
N ARG A 44 -0.72 -6.99 -2.99
CA ARG A 44 0.38 -6.93 -2.02
C ARG A 44 0.67 -8.38 -1.66
N ARG A 45 1.72 -8.96 -2.25
CA ARG A 45 2.19 -10.29 -1.89
C ARG A 45 2.53 -10.23 -0.40
N ARG A 46 1.63 -10.72 0.45
CA ARG A 46 1.91 -10.88 1.87
C ARG A 46 2.96 -11.98 1.97
N MET A 47 4.17 -11.62 2.36
CA MET A 47 5.19 -12.59 2.70
C MET A 47 4.78 -13.30 3.99
N THR A 48 4.92 -14.61 4.03
CA THR A 48 4.88 -15.37 5.28
C THR A 48 6.10 -15.03 6.14
N GLY A 49 6.04 -15.29 7.45
CA GLY A 49 7.19 -15.09 8.34
C GLY A 49 8.44 -15.88 7.87
N ALA A 50 8.25 -17.10 7.37
CA ALA A 50 9.34 -17.91 6.81
C ALA A 50 9.98 -17.27 5.57
N GLN A 51 9.16 -16.69 4.67
CA GLN A 51 9.67 -15.96 3.51
C GLN A 51 10.43 -14.69 3.93
N MET A 52 9.98 -14.02 4.98
CA MET A 52 10.65 -12.83 5.50
C MET A 52 12.02 -13.16 6.12
N LEU A 53 12.11 -14.28 6.84
CA LEU A 53 13.39 -14.78 7.37
C LEU A 53 14.36 -15.19 6.25
N ALA A 54 13.88 -15.92 5.24
CA ALA A 54 14.72 -16.33 4.11
C ALA A 54 15.33 -15.13 3.35
N VAL A 55 14.57 -14.05 3.18
CA VAL A 55 15.10 -12.80 2.60
C VAL A 55 16.12 -12.14 3.53
N GLY A 56 15.91 -12.18 4.85
CA GLY A 56 16.89 -11.70 5.82
C GLY A 56 18.21 -12.47 5.75
N ASP A 57 18.15 -13.79 5.63
CA ASP A 57 19.33 -14.66 5.50
C ASP A 57 20.09 -14.36 4.19
N GLU A 58 19.37 -14.15 3.09
CA GLU A 58 19.96 -13.75 1.81
C GLU A 58 20.70 -12.41 1.92
N ILE A 59 20.08 -11.40 2.52
CA ILE A 59 20.67 -10.07 2.71
C ILE A 59 21.90 -10.15 3.62
N ALA A 60 21.82 -10.93 4.71
CA ALA A 60 22.91 -11.08 5.67
C ALA A 60 24.15 -11.76 5.08
N ALA A 61 23.99 -12.56 4.03
CA ALA A 61 25.08 -13.21 3.31
C ALA A 61 25.78 -12.28 2.29
N LEU A 62 25.20 -11.12 1.96
CA LEU A 62 25.78 -10.19 1.00
C LEU A 62 26.96 -9.43 1.61
N PRO A 63 27.99 -9.10 0.81
CA PRO A 63 29.10 -8.27 1.27
C PRO A 63 28.62 -6.86 1.60
N LEU A 64 29.14 -6.29 2.70
CA LEU A 64 28.89 -4.90 3.05
C LEU A 64 29.62 -3.98 2.07
N LEU A 65 28.86 -3.28 1.22
CA LEU A 65 29.42 -2.40 0.18
C LEU A 65 29.83 -1.01 0.71
N ASP A 66 29.12 -0.53 1.73
CA ASP A 66 29.38 0.74 2.38
C ASP A 66 29.49 0.52 3.89
N PRO A 67 30.67 0.69 4.50
CA PRO A 67 30.87 0.49 5.93
C PRO A 67 30.37 1.66 6.78
N ARG A 68 29.95 2.77 6.17
CA ARG A 68 29.46 3.94 6.89
C ARG A 68 28.18 3.63 7.63
N SER A 69 28.00 4.26 8.77
CA SER A 69 26.79 4.12 9.55
C SER A 69 25.58 4.74 8.83
N PRO A 70 24.35 4.28 9.10
CA PRO A 70 23.14 4.90 8.54
C PRO A 70 23.04 6.41 8.77
N ARG A 71 23.60 6.91 9.88
CA ARG A 71 23.59 8.34 10.21
C ARG A 71 24.51 9.16 9.30
N GLU A 72 25.70 8.63 9.02
CA GLU A 72 26.66 9.28 8.11
C GLU A 72 26.11 9.32 6.68
N ILE A 73 25.49 8.23 6.24
CA ILE A 73 24.82 8.15 4.92
C ILE A 73 23.68 9.18 4.84
N MET A 74 22.84 9.27 5.86
CA MET A 74 21.73 10.22 5.89
C MET A 74 22.20 11.68 5.92
N GLN A 75 23.31 11.98 6.59
CA GLN A 75 23.85 13.34 6.64
C GLN A 75 24.31 13.78 5.25
N GLU A 76 25.01 12.92 4.50
CA GLU A 76 25.42 13.20 3.12
C GLU A 76 24.23 13.45 2.18
N ILE A 77 23.17 12.65 2.29
CA ILE A 77 21.96 12.81 1.46
C ILE A 77 21.28 14.16 1.71
N ASN A 78 21.24 14.61 2.97
CA ASN A 78 20.58 15.87 3.34
C ASN A 78 21.42 17.11 3.03
N ASP A 79 22.74 16.95 2.94
CA ASP A 79 23.69 18.03 2.66
C ASP A 79 24.02 18.16 1.15
N ALA A 80 23.42 17.32 0.28
CA ALA A 80 23.57 17.31 -1.18
C ALA A 80 22.44 18.06 -1.90
#